data_AF-A0A6C0B6S6-F1
#
_entry.id   AF-A0A6C0B6S6-F1
#
_cell.length_a   1.000
_cell.length_b   1.000
_cell.length_c   1.000
_cell.angle_alpha   90.00
_cell.angle_beta   90.00
_cell.angle_gamma   90.00
#
_symmetry.space_group_name_H-M   'P 1'
#
loop_
_entity.id
_entity.type
_entity.pdbx_description
1 polymer ?
#
loop_
_entity_poly.entity_id
_entity_poly.type
_entity_poly.pdbx_seq_one_letter_code
_entity_poly.pdbx_strand_id
1 'polypeptide(L)'
;MSYSSFNQAECVKSAFPTIKETVPKSSLGYNTNNKYPEFPPLMADGRAVTASYQPESVINNDIIMQNNIKSNWEYRQYLIKNAEKILEQNFRDACNDSGSYVKSYEIHNSANVLKDPMSSPHIYGATNMNESPFGYSSSDLKTNYLSREQLTESKGVNESLA
;
A
#
# COMPACT_ATOMS: atom_id res chain seq x y z
N MET A 1 58.00 -0.24 -26.87
CA MET A 1 56.64 0.21 -26.51
C MET A 1 56.63 0.51 -25.02
N SER A 2 56.67 1.79 -24.66
CA SER A 2 56.66 2.23 -23.26
C SER A 2 55.22 2.54 -22.86
N TYR A 3 54.69 1.83 -21.87
CA TYR A 3 53.39 2.11 -21.28
C TYR A 3 53.60 3.01 -20.06
N SER A 4 53.37 4.31 -20.22
CA SER A 4 53.33 5.24 -19.09
C SER A 4 52.05 4.99 -18.29
N SER A 5 52.18 4.33 -17.14
CA SER A 5 51.11 4.20 -16.15
C SER A 5 50.89 5.55 -15.47
N PHE A 6 49.87 6.29 -15.90
CA PHE A 6 49.42 7.51 -15.23
C PHE A 6 48.56 7.13 -14.02
N ASN A 7 49.22 6.73 -12.92
CA ASN A 7 48.59 6.81 -11.60
C ASN A 7 49.01 8.14 -10.99
N GLN A 8 48.36 9.23 -11.42
CA GLN A 8 48.54 10.52 -10.78
C GLN A 8 47.50 10.64 -9.66
N ALA A 9 47.95 10.90 -8.44
CA ALA A 9 47.07 11.10 -7.30
C ALA A 9 46.18 12.32 -7.57
N GLU A 10 44.90 12.09 -7.82
CA GLU A 10 43.95 13.18 -8.00
C GLU A 10 43.64 13.86 -6.66
N CYS A 11 43.42 15.17 -6.72
CA CYS A 11 43.04 15.97 -5.57
C CYS A 11 41.65 15.53 -5.07
N VAL A 12 41.47 15.29 -3.77
CA VAL A 12 40.17 14.89 -3.17
C VAL A 12 39.01 15.82 -3.56
N LYS A 13 39.30 17.08 -3.91
CA LYS A 13 38.32 18.06 -4.39
C LYS A 13 37.78 17.76 -5.79
N SER A 14 38.46 16.95 -6.61
CA SER A 14 37.93 16.49 -7.91
C SER A 14 36.84 15.43 -7.72
N ALA A 15 37.01 14.56 -6.72
CA ALA A 15 36.04 13.51 -6.40
C ALA A 15 34.72 14.07 -5.83
N PHE A 16 34.78 15.20 -5.13
CA PHE A 16 33.62 15.88 -4.53
C PHE A 16 33.61 17.37 -4.91
N PRO A 17 33.13 17.73 -6.12
CA PRO A 17 33.04 19.12 -6.50
C PRO A 17 32.13 19.88 -5.53
N THR A 18 32.57 21.04 -5.04
CA THR A 18 31.72 21.95 -4.27
C THR A 18 30.66 22.50 -5.20
N ILE A 19 29.47 21.91 -5.17
CA ILE A 19 28.31 22.33 -5.95
C ILE A 19 27.91 23.72 -5.44
N LYS A 20 28.18 24.77 -6.23
CA LYS A 20 27.86 26.17 -5.87
C LYS A 20 26.37 26.47 -5.89
N GLU A 21 25.62 25.70 -6.67
CA GLU A 21 24.16 25.76 -6.72
C GLU A 21 23.63 24.42 -6.22
N THR A 22 23.41 24.33 -4.91
CA THR A 22 22.43 23.37 -4.45
C THR A 22 21.13 23.74 -5.14
N VAL A 23 20.52 22.81 -5.86
CA VAL A 23 19.16 22.99 -6.39
C VAL A 23 18.35 23.58 -5.22
N PRO A 24 17.68 24.75 -5.40
CA PRO A 24 16.99 25.37 -4.29
C PRO A 24 16.09 24.33 -3.65
N LYS A 25 16.20 24.17 -2.32
CA LYS A 25 15.37 23.25 -1.56
C LYS A 25 13.94 23.48 -2.03
N SER A 26 13.30 22.45 -2.60
CA SER A 26 11.94 22.58 -3.10
C SER A 26 11.10 23.20 -1.99
N SER A 27 10.59 24.42 -2.23
CA SER A 27 9.72 25.11 -1.28
C SER A 27 8.39 24.36 -1.10
N LEU A 28 8.09 23.46 -2.03
CA LEU A 28 6.90 22.64 -2.07
C LEU A 28 7.36 21.20 -1.77
N GLY A 29 7.16 20.77 -0.53
CA GLY A 29 7.31 19.36 -0.16
C GLY A 29 6.46 18.50 -1.10
N TYR A 30 7.03 17.41 -1.58
CA TYR A 30 6.47 16.48 -2.57
C TYR A 30 6.04 17.13 -3.88
N ASN A 31 6.72 16.74 -4.95
CA ASN A 31 6.24 16.94 -6.30
C ASN A 31 5.01 16.03 -6.52
N THR A 32 3.87 16.40 -5.93
CA THR A 32 2.60 16.00 -6.50
C THR A 32 2.61 16.58 -7.92
N ASN A 33 2.27 15.78 -8.94
CA ASN A 33 2.13 16.25 -10.31
C ASN A 33 0.89 17.16 -10.44
N ASN A 34 0.85 18.20 -9.64
CA ASN A 34 -0.23 19.15 -9.54
C ASN A 34 0.16 20.39 -10.34
N LYS A 35 -0.55 20.61 -11.44
CA LYS A 35 -0.35 21.77 -12.31
C LYS A 35 -0.67 23.10 -11.61
N TYR A 36 -1.46 23.08 -10.54
CA TYR A 36 -1.92 24.26 -9.81
C TYR A 36 -1.56 24.20 -8.31
N PRO A 37 -0.43 24.78 -7.89
CA PRO A 37 0.05 24.72 -6.50
C PRO A 37 -0.89 25.34 -5.46
N GLU A 38 -1.64 26.38 -5.84
CA GLU A 38 -2.59 27.11 -4.97
C GLU A 38 -3.88 26.32 -4.67
N PHE A 39 -4.09 25.19 -5.36
CA PHE A 39 -5.29 24.38 -5.22
C PHE A 39 -4.91 22.97 -4.78
N PRO A 40 -5.65 22.36 -3.84
CA PRO A 40 -5.41 20.98 -3.45
C PRO A 40 -5.61 20.06 -4.67
N PRO A 41 -4.83 18.97 -4.79
CA PRO A 41 -5.01 18.03 -5.89
C PRO A 41 -6.44 17.47 -5.91
N LEU A 42 -7.07 17.44 -7.09
CA LEU A 42 -8.42 16.91 -7.32
C LEU A 42 -8.43 15.36 -7.26
N MET A 43 -8.09 14.80 -6.11
CA MET A 43 -8.17 13.36 -5.82
C MET A 43 -9.30 13.15 -4.81
N ALA A 44 -10.33 12.39 -5.19
CA ALA A 44 -11.51 12.16 -4.34
C ALA A 44 -11.20 11.34 -3.07
N ASP A 45 -10.05 10.67 -3.00
CA ASP A 45 -9.69 9.78 -1.89
C ASP A 45 -8.78 10.40 -0.82
N GLY A 46 -8.44 11.69 -0.91
CA GLY A 46 -7.66 12.40 0.12
C GLY A 46 -6.19 11.97 0.26
N ARG A 47 -5.69 11.03 -0.56
CA ARG A 47 -4.30 10.52 -0.45
C ARG A 47 -3.23 11.51 -0.90
N ALA A 48 -3.62 12.65 -1.45
CA ALA A 48 -2.67 13.69 -1.83
C ALA A 48 -1.97 14.36 -0.62
N VAL A 49 -2.51 14.19 0.59
CA VAL A 49 -1.97 14.78 1.84
C VAL A 49 -1.15 13.78 2.65
N THR A 50 -1.25 12.47 2.40
CA THR A 50 -0.72 11.42 3.29
C THR A 50 0.70 10.94 2.95
N ALA A 51 1.26 11.33 1.80
CA ALA A 51 2.64 11.02 1.45
C ALA A 51 3.58 12.10 2.02
N SER A 52 4.04 11.90 3.25
CA SER A 52 4.93 12.82 3.97
C SER A 52 6.38 12.28 4.05
N TYR A 53 6.91 11.74 2.94
CA TYR A 53 8.29 11.25 2.85
C TYR A 53 9.36 12.32 3.23
N GLN A 54 9.84 12.36 4.47
CA GLN A 54 10.91 13.30 4.84
C GLN A 54 12.27 12.69 4.48
N PRO A 55 13.22 13.47 3.92
CA PRO A 55 14.56 12.94 3.66
C PRO A 55 15.23 12.54 4.98
N GLU A 56 15.90 11.39 5.00
CA GLU A 56 16.53 10.85 6.21
C GLU A 56 17.56 11.80 6.84
N SER A 57 18.18 12.68 6.06
CA SER A 57 19.11 13.69 6.58
C SER A 57 18.43 14.71 7.50
N VAL A 58 17.17 15.06 7.24
CA VAL A 58 16.38 15.96 8.10
C VAL A 58 15.99 15.22 9.38
N ILE A 59 15.49 13.99 9.26
CA ILE A 59 15.15 13.13 10.40
C ILE A 59 16.38 12.92 11.30
N ASN A 60 17.54 12.69 10.71
CA ASN A 60 18.78 12.52 11.44
C ASN A 60 19.21 13.78 12.22
N ASN A 61 19.10 14.95 11.58
CA ASN A 61 19.38 16.22 12.26
C ASN A 61 18.40 16.46 13.41
N ASP A 62 17.13 16.10 13.23
CA ASP A 62 16.12 16.19 14.28
C ASP A 62 16.43 15.24 15.44
N ILE A 63 16.86 14.00 15.17
CA ILE A 63 17.31 13.06 16.21
C ILE A 63 18.47 13.67 17.02
N ILE A 64 19.46 14.25 16.34
CA ILE A 64 20.62 14.87 17.00
C ILE A 64 20.18 16.06 17.86
N MET A 65 19.31 16.93 17.32
CA MET A 65 18.82 18.12 18.02
C MET A 65 17.93 17.77 19.22
N GLN A 66 16.93 16.90 19.03
CA GLN A 66 15.95 16.54 20.05
C GLN A 66 16.58 15.77 21.21
N ASN A 67 17.58 14.94 20.93
CA ASN A 67 18.28 14.15 21.95
C ASN A 67 19.57 14.82 22.45
N ASN A 68 19.84 16.06 22.02
CA ASN A 68 21.02 16.85 22.42
C ASN A 68 22.33 16.06 22.28
N ILE A 69 22.49 15.36 21.16
CA ILE A 69 23.64 14.50 20.88
C ILE A 69 24.82 15.39 20.47
N LYS A 70 25.95 15.31 21.18
CA LYS A 70 27.10 16.20 20.98
C LYS A 70 28.29 15.48 20.36
N SER A 71 28.34 14.16 20.45
CA SER A 71 29.45 13.36 19.95
C SER A 71 29.01 12.17 19.09
N ASN A 72 29.91 11.73 18.20
CA ASN A 72 29.67 10.55 17.36
C ASN A 72 29.47 9.27 18.18
N TRP A 73 30.07 9.17 19.37
CA TRP A 73 29.86 8.04 20.26
C TRP A 73 28.42 8.02 20.77
N GLU A 74 27.90 9.18 21.22
CA GLU A 74 26.54 9.30 21.75
C GLU A 74 25.52 8.99 20.66
N TYR A 75 25.79 9.44 19.44
CA TYR A 75 24.98 9.13 18.27
C TYR A 75 24.90 7.61 18.01
N ARG A 76 26.05 6.93 17.94
CA ARG A 76 26.08 5.47 17.73
C ARG A 76 25.37 4.72 18.86
N GLN A 77 25.55 5.14 20.10
CA GLN A 77 24.87 4.55 21.25
C GLN A 77 23.36 4.77 21.22
N TYR A 78 22.91 5.95 20.79
CA TYR A 78 21.49 6.22 20.60
C TYR A 78 20.89 5.30 19.54
N LEU A 79 21.56 5.15 18.38
CA LEU A 79 21.11 4.26 17.32
C LEU A 79 21.03 2.81 17.79
N ILE A 80 22.05 2.31 18.50
CA ILE A 80 22.05 0.94 19.03
C ILE A 80 20.90 0.73 20.01
N LYS A 81 20.69 1.65 20.95
CA LYS A 81 19.64 1.54 21.97
C LYS A 81 18.22 1.67 21.41
N ASN A 82 18.04 2.38 20.30
CA ASN A 82 16.74 2.65 19.70
C ASN A 82 16.54 1.95 18.34
N ALA A 83 17.44 1.03 17.96
CA ALA A 83 17.46 0.41 16.65
C ALA A 83 16.13 -0.25 16.27
N GLU A 84 15.52 -1.00 17.20
CA GLU A 84 14.24 -1.68 16.98
C GLU A 84 13.10 -0.69 16.69
N LYS A 85 13.05 0.43 17.43
CA LYS A 85 12.03 1.47 17.25
C LYS A 85 12.21 2.21 15.93
N ILE A 86 13.45 2.55 15.58
CA ILE A 86 13.78 3.22 14.32
C ILE A 86 13.38 2.31 13.15
N LEU A 87 13.70 1.01 13.24
CA LEU A 87 13.35 0.04 12.21
C LEU A 87 11.83 -0.13 12.06
N GLU A 88 11.09 -0.21 13.18
CA GLU A 88 9.62 -0.28 13.13
C GLU A 88 9.02 0.97 12.50
N GLN A 89 9.50 2.15 12.88
CA GLN A 89 8.99 3.42 12.35
C GLN A 89 9.29 3.56 10.85
N ASN A 90 10.53 3.31 10.44
CA ASN A 90 10.91 3.35 9.02
C ASN A 90 10.08 2.36 8.19
N PHE A 91 9.79 1.18 8.73
CA PHE A 91 8.94 0.21 8.07
C PHE A 91 7.51 0.71 7.92
N ARG A 92 6.92 1.30 8.98
CA ARG A 92 5.56 1.88 8.93
C ARG A 92 5.46 3.03 7.93
N ASP A 93 6.46 3.90 7.89
CA ASP A 93 6.51 5.03 6.96
C ASP A 93 6.63 4.54 5.52
N ALA A 94 7.51 3.56 5.24
CA ALA A 94 7.62 2.93 3.93
C ALA A 94 6.33 2.19 3.50
N CYS A 95 5.65 1.52 4.44
CA CYS A 95 4.36 0.88 4.21
C CYS A 95 3.26 1.90 3.90
N ASN A 96 3.23 3.04 4.58
CA ASN A 96 2.31 4.13 4.29
C ASN A 96 2.57 4.73 2.90
N ASP A 97 3.83 4.99 2.57
CA ASP A 97 4.24 5.53 1.26
C ASP A 97 3.93 4.57 0.11
N SER A 98 4.04 3.26 0.33
CA SER A 98 3.71 2.22 -0.66
C SER A 98 2.23 1.82 -0.66
N GLY A 99 1.38 2.45 0.16
CA GLY A 99 -0.05 2.16 0.25
C GLY A 99 -0.40 0.80 0.88
N SER A 100 0.58 0.15 1.52
CA SER A 100 0.46 -1.14 2.19
C SER A 100 0.46 -0.98 3.71
N TYR A 101 -0.42 -0.13 4.27
CA TYR A 101 -0.42 0.18 5.71
C TYR A 101 -0.99 -0.94 6.60
N VAL A 102 -1.53 -2.02 6.04
CA VAL A 102 -2.13 -3.09 6.84
C VAL A 102 -1.05 -4.07 7.31
N LYS A 103 -0.76 -4.06 8.62
CA LYS A 103 -0.22 -5.25 9.32
C LYS A 103 -1.22 -6.38 9.09
N SER A 104 -0.98 -7.19 8.08
CA SER A 104 -1.80 -8.36 7.75
C SER A 104 -1.97 -9.30 8.95
N TYR A 105 -1.04 -9.30 9.93
CA TYR A 105 -1.15 -10.14 11.12
C TYR A 105 -2.25 -9.76 12.12
N GLU A 106 -2.71 -8.50 12.20
CA GLU A 106 -3.85 -8.15 13.10
C GLU A 106 -5.20 -8.40 12.43
N ILE A 107 -5.23 -8.41 11.09
CA ILE A 107 -6.39 -8.88 10.33
C ILE A 107 -6.54 -10.40 10.44
N HIS A 108 -5.45 -11.15 10.67
CA HIS A 108 -5.53 -12.61 10.80
C HIS A 108 -6.19 -13.12 12.11
N ASN A 109 -6.34 -12.29 13.15
CA ASN A 109 -7.10 -12.70 14.34
C ASN A 109 -8.58 -12.28 14.31
N SER A 110 -8.97 -11.44 13.34
CA SER A 110 -10.37 -11.21 12.97
C SER A 110 -10.80 -12.06 11.77
N ALA A 111 -9.88 -12.58 10.96
CA ALA A 111 -10.16 -13.55 9.89
C ALA A 111 -10.67 -14.91 10.43
N ASN A 112 -10.41 -15.24 11.70
CA ASN A 112 -10.99 -16.43 12.36
C ASN A 112 -12.29 -16.14 13.12
N VAL A 113 -12.74 -14.88 13.17
CA VAL A 113 -14.12 -14.57 13.51
C VAL A 113 -14.81 -14.22 12.21
N LEU A 114 -15.13 -15.26 11.44
CA LEU A 114 -16.10 -15.21 10.35
C LEU A 114 -17.46 -14.80 10.95
N LYS A 115 -17.65 -13.50 11.18
CA LYS A 115 -18.92 -12.88 11.54
C LYS A 115 -19.53 -12.09 10.38
N ASP A 116 -18.92 -12.19 9.20
CA ASP A 116 -19.56 -11.71 7.99
C ASP A 116 -19.96 -12.92 7.12
N PRO A 117 -21.26 -13.25 7.01
CA PRO A 117 -21.73 -14.29 6.11
C PRO A 117 -21.44 -13.99 4.63
N MET A 118 -20.87 -12.83 4.28
CA MET A 118 -20.53 -12.42 2.92
C MET A 118 -19.15 -12.87 2.39
N SER A 119 -18.22 -13.36 3.23
CA SER A 119 -16.85 -13.66 2.76
C SER A 119 -16.63 -15.08 2.24
N SER A 120 -17.60 -15.99 2.40
CA SER A 120 -17.50 -17.38 1.94
C SER A 120 -18.31 -17.57 0.66
N PRO A 121 -17.80 -18.28 -0.36
CA PRO A 121 -18.58 -18.66 -1.53
C PRO A 121 -19.89 -19.35 -1.12
N HIS A 122 -21.00 -18.99 -1.77
CA HIS A 122 -22.28 -19.65 -1.55
C HIS A 122 -22.26 -21.07 -2.11
N ILE A 123 -22.65 -22.05 -1.28
CA ILE A 123 -22.67 -23.47 -1.63
C ILE A 123 -24.12 -23.94 -1.71
N TYR A 124 -24.54 -24.45 -2.87
CA TYR A 124 -25.88 -25.03 -3.03
C TYR A 124 -25.92 -26.45 -2.42
N GLY A 125 -26.88 -26.68 -1.52
CA GLY A 125 -27.00 -27.96 -0.81
C GLY A 125 -27.67 -29.08 -1.63
N ALA A 126 -28.61 -28.74 -2.52
CA ALA A 126 -29.26 -29.68 -3.42
C ALA A 126 -29.58 -29.02 -4.77
N THR A 127 -29.79 -29.85 -5.81
CA THR A 127 -29.98 -29.40 -7.20
C THR A 127 -31.31 -28.68 -7.45
N ASN A 128 -32.27 -28.76 -6.52
CA ASN A 128 -33.61 -28.21 -6.64
C ASN A 128 -33.90 -27.06 -5.64
N MET A 129 -32.87 -26.51 -5.00
CA MET A 129 -33.07 -25.41 -4.04
C MET A 129 -33.16 -24.06 -4.75
N ASN A 130 -34.22 -23.32 -4.46
CA ASN A 130 -34.44 -21.95 -4.96
C ASN A 130 -33.74 -20.90 -4.07
N GLU A 131 -32.48 -21.15 -3.73
CA GLU A 131 -31.67 -20.20 -2.97
C GLU A 131 -30.90 -19.28 -3.93
N SER A 132 -30.80 -18.00 -3.59
CA SER A 132 -30.09 -17.02 -4.40
C SER A 132 -28.90 -16.47 -3.60
N PRO A 133 -27.67 -16.57 -4.11
CA PRO A 133 -26.50 -16.04 -3.42
C PRO A 133 -26.56 -14.52 -3.33
N PHE A 134 -25.75 -13.96 -2.42
CA PHE A 134 -25.58 -12.53 -2.33
C PHE A 134 -25.13 -11.93 -3.68
N GLY A 135 -25.79 -10.86 -4.12
CA GLY A 135 -25.55 -10.23 -5.44
C GLY A 135 -26.22 -10.93 -6.62
N TYR A 136 -27.05 -11.96 -6.39
CA TYR A 136 -27.86 -12.55 -7.46
C TYR A 136 -28.83 -11.53 -8.05
N SER A 137 -28.68 -11.27 -9.36
CA SER A 137 -29.59 -10.41 -10.11
C SER A 137 -30.63 -11.26 -10.85
N SER A 138 -31.90 -10.94 -10.60
CA SER A 138 -33.05 -11.48 -11.32
C SER A 138 -33.64 -10.40 -12.23
N SER A 139 -34.06 -10.81 -13.42
CA SER A 139 -34.81 -9.97 -14.36
C SER A 139 -36.11 -10.66 -14.73
N ASP A 140 -37.07 -9.87 -15.19
CA ASP A 140 -38.44 -10.27 -15.52
C ASP A 140 -38.45 -11.38 -16.58
N LEU A 141 -37.53 -11.28 -17.55
CA LEU A 141 -37.36 -12.27 -18.61
C LEU A 141 -36.74 -13.56 -18.07
N LYS A 142 -35.74 -13.43 -17.19
CA LYS A 142 -35.05 -14.57 -16.57
C LYS A 142 -36.01 -15.36 -15.67
N THR A 143 -36.83 -14.67 -14.89
CA THR A 143 -37.84 -15.32 -14.03
C THR A 143 -38.91 -16.00 -14.87
N ASN A 144 -39.43 -15.35 -15.92
CA ASN A 144 -40.45 -15.94 -16.79
C ASN A 144 -39.94 -17.20 -17.50
N TYR A 145 -38.71 -17.17 -18.02
CA TYR A 145 -38.08 -18.32 -18.67
C TYR A 145 -37.88 -19.48 -17.68
N LEU A 146 -37.22 -19.24 -16.55
CA LEU A 146 -36.93 -20.29 -15.57
C LEU A 146 -38.20 -20.93 -15.01
N SER A 147 -39.26 -20.16 -14.76
CA SER A 147 -40.54 -20.72 -14.32
C SER A 147 -41.24 -21.58 -15.38
N ARG A 148 -41.06 -21.27 -16.67
CA ARG A 148 -41.59 -22.11 -17.76
C ARG A 148 -40.85 -23.45 -17.83
N GLU A 149 -39.52 -23.43 -17.71
CA GLU A 149 -38.71 -24.66 -17.72
C GLU A 149 -39.01 -25.55 -16.50
N GLN A 150 -39.16 -24.95 -15.30
CA GLN A 150 -39.57 -25.72 -14.12
C GLN A 150 -40.94 -26.39 -14.30
N LEU A 151 -41.87 -25.73 -14.99
CA LEU A 151 -43.19 -26.28 -15.28
C LEU A 151 -43.14 -27.41 -16.31
N THR A 152 -42.31 -27.29 -17.35
CA THR A 152 -42.15 -28.36 -18.37
C THR A 152 -41.48 -29.59 -17.78
N GLU A 153 -40.45 -29.43 -16.95
CA GLU A 153 -39.82 -30.52 -16.21
C GLU A 153 -40.82 -31.26 -15.32
N SER A 154 -41.64 -30.52 -14.54
CA SER A 154 -42.67 -31.12 -13.70
C SER A 154 -43.71 -31.91 -14.51
N LYS A 155 -44.11 -31.42 -15.68
CA LYS A 155 -45.05 -32.12 -16.56
C LYS A 155 -44.44 -33.40 -17.15
N GLY A 156 -43.19 -33.35 -17.61
CA GLY A 156 -42.49 -34.52 -18.15
C GLY A 156 -42.27 -35.63 -17.11
N VAL A 157 -42.03 -35.28 -15.84
CA VAL A 157 -41.90 -36.26 -14.75
C VAL A 157 -43.23 -36.99 -14.50
N ASN A 158 -44.36 -36.28 -14.52
CA ASN A 158 -45.68 -36.88 -14.32
C ASN A 158 -46.11 -37.81 -15.47
N GLU A 159 -45.64 -37.55 -16.70
CA GLU A 159 -45.87 -38.42 -17.86
C GLU A 159 -45.00 -39.69 -17.84
N SER A 160 -43.86 -39.68 -17.14
CA SER A 160 -42.99 -40.85 -16.98
C SER A 160 -43.41 -41.81 -15.85
N LEU A 161 -44.39 -41.41 -15.04
CA LEU A 161 -44.93 -42.17 -13.90
C LEU A 161 -46.37 -42.67 -14.14
N ALA A 162 -46.90 -42.49 -15.35
CA ALA A 162 -48.17 -43.04 -15.84
C ALA A 162 -47.92 -44.15 -16.87
#